data_AF-A0A084A3U8-F1
#
_entry.id   AF-A0A084A3U8-F1
#
_cell.length_a   1.000
_cell.length_b   1.000
_cell.length_c   1.000
_cell.angle_alpha   90.00
_cell.angle_beta   90.00
_cell.angle_gamma   90.00
#
_symmetry.space_group_name_H-M   'P 1'
#
loop_
_entity.id
_entity.type
_entity.pdbx_description
1 polymer ?
#
loop_
_entity_poly.entity_id
_entity_poly.type
_entity_poly.pdbx_seq_one_letter_code
_entity_poly.pdbx_strand_id
1 'polypeptide(L)'
;MGKVEFDFNQIPDLPTFYRRFAEQFGLGKNGEFGANLDALWDEVTGGINLPVEIEFLNLNARRTRRFGAIILLLEEAEEELEGKLRFNMREVSNTLTHHQG
;
A
#
# COMPACT_ATOMS: atom_id res chain seq x y z
N MET A 1 3.26 6.36 -15.37
CA MET A 1 3.25 5.86 -13.99
C MET A 1 1.93 5.16 -13.78
N GLY A 2 1.95 3.85 -13.49
CA GLY A 2 0.74 3.11 -13.15
C GLY A 2 0.26 3.50 -11.75
N LYS A 3 -1.03 3.33 -11.47
CA LYS A 3 -1.60 3.61 -10.15
C LYS A 3 -2.32 2.39 -9.61
N VAL A 4 -2.06 2.05 -8.35
CA VAL A 4 -2.68 0.92 -7.65
C VAL A 4 -3.23 1.42 -6.32
N GLU A 5 -4.50 1.12 -6.07
CA GLU A 5 -5.21 1.55 -4.87
C GLU A 5 -5.55 0.35 -3.98
N PHE A 6 -5.34 0.50 -2.68
CA PHE A 6 -5.68 -0.47 -1.65
C PHE A 6 -6.75 0.14 -0.74
N ASP A 7 -8.01 -0.28 -0.92
CA ASP A 7 -9.12 0.11 -0.05
C ASP A 7 -9.14 -0.74 1.22
N PHE A 8 -8.80 -0.13 2.35
CA PHE A 8 -8.74 -0.81 3.63
C PHE A 8 -10.11 -1.19 4.20
N ASN A 9 -11.23 -0.73 3.63
CA ASN A 9 -12.54 -1.30 3.94
C ASN A 9 -12.65 -2.76 3.49
N GLN A 10 -11.86 -3.17 2.49
CA GLN A 10 -11.78 -4.54 1.98
C GLN A 10 -10.54 -5.31 2.48
N ILE A 11 -9.69 -4.67 3.29
CA ILE A 11 -8.44 -5.24 3.80
C ILE A 11 -8.46 -5.23 5.34
N PRO A 12 -9.06 -6.25 5.97
CA PRO A 12 -9.18 -6.29 7.42
C PRO A 12 -7.86 -6.65 8.12
N ASP A 13 -6.93 -7.34 7.44
CA ASP A 13 -5.74 -7.92 8.05
C ASP A 13 -4.56 -8.03 7.06
N LEU A 14 -3.38 -8.38 7.60
CA LEU A 14 -2.13 -8.54 6.84
C LEU A 14 -2.22 -9.64 5.77
N PRO A 15 -2.75 -10.84 6.05
CA PRO A 15 -2.89 -11.87 5.01
C PRO A 15 -3.74 -11.39 3.82
N THR A 16 -4.83 -10.66 4.09
CA THR A 16 -5.65 -10.09 3.01
C THR A 16 -4.88 -9.05 2.21
N PHE A 17 -4.07 -8.21 2.86
CA PHE A 17 -3.23 -7.23 2.16
C PHE A 17 -2.27 -7.93 1.18
N TYR A 18 -1.49 -8.91 1.66
CA TYR A 18 -0.52 -9.62 0.84
C TYR A 18 -1.16 -10.32 -0.36
N ARG A 19 -2.31 -10.97 -0.16
CA ARG A 19 -3.06 -11.56 -1.27
C ARG A 19 -3.48 -10.51 -2.30
N ARG A 20 -4.06 -9.39 -1.86
CA ARG A 20 -4.49 -8.30 -2.75
C ARG A 20 -3.32 -7.67 -3.50
N PHE A 21 -2.19 -7.51 -2.84
CA PHE A 21 -0.97 -7.00 -3.46
C PHE A 21 -0.51 -7.93 -4.59
N ALA A 22 -0.40 -9.23 -4.31
CA ALA A 22 -0.02 -10.22 -5.31
C ALA A 22 -1.02 -10.31 -6.47
N GLU A 23 -2.33 -10.17 -6.21
CA GLU A 23 -3.37 -10.11 -7.25
C GLU A 23 -3.19 -8.89 -8.17
N GLN A 24 -3.04 -7.68 -7.59
CA GLN A 24 -2.94 -6.42 -8.33
C GLN A 24 -1.67 -6.33 -9.19
N PHE A 25 -0.56 -6.86 -8.69
CA PHE A 25 0.72 -6.87 -9.41
C PHE A 25 0.97 -8.16 -10.21
N GLY A 26 0.05 -9.13 -10.17
CA GLY A 26 0.15 -10.37 -10.93
C GLY A 26 1.18 -11.39 -10.41
N LEU A 27 1.64 -11.23 -9.16
CA LEU A 27 2.66 -12.06 -8.51
C LEU A 27 2.12 -13.44 -8.05
N GLY A 28 0.80 -13.58 -7.96
CA GLY A 28 0.16 -14.80 -7.44
C GLY A 28 0.15 -16.01 -8.39
N LYS A 29 0.58 -15.88 -9.65
CA LYS A 29 0.43 -16.96 -10.65
C LYS A 29 1.39 -18.14 -10.46
N ASN A 30 2.53 -17.92 -9.83
CA ASN A 30 3.56 -18.95 -9.65
C ASN A 30 3.73 -19.42 -8.20
N GLY A 31 2.98 -18.85 -7.24
CA GLY A 31 3.10 -19.18 -5.82
C GLY A 31 4.38 -18.67 -5.15
N GLU A 32 5.10 -17.74 -5.78
CA GLU A 32 6.43 -17.27 -5.34
C GLU A 32 6.37 -16.12 -4.33
N PHE A 33 5.24 -15.41 -4.22
CA PHE A 33 5.14 -14.29 -3.28
C PHE A 33 5.08 -14.79 -1.83
N GLY A 34 6.17 -14.54 -1.07
CA GLY A 34 6.35 -15.05 0.30
C GLY A 34 5.41 -14.48 1.37
N ALA A 35 4.62 -13.46 1.05
CA ALA A 35 3.61 -12.83 1.93
C ALA A 35 4.15 -12.39 3.30
N ASN A 36 5.35 -11.78 3.30
CA ASN A 36 6.01 -11.19 4.45
C ASN A 36 6.69 -9.86 4.04
N LEU A 37 7.34 -9.17 4.98
CA LEU A 37 7.97 -7.87 4.72
C LEU A 37 9.16 -7.99 3.76
N ASP A 38 10.01 -9.00 3.92
CA ASP A 38 11.19 -9.18 3.07
C ASP A 38 10.78 -9.42 1.60
N ALA A 39 9.80 -10.29 1.38
CA ALA A 39 9.23 -10.52 0.06
C ALA A 39 8.53 -9.27 -0.50
N LEU A 40 7.87 -8.48 0.34
CA LEU A 40 7.27 -7.22 -0.12
C LEU A 40 8.36 -6.24 -0.57
N TRP A 41 9.46 -6.13 0.17
CA TRP A 41 10.59 -5.27 -0.16
C TRP A 41 11.22 -5.65 -1.51
N ASP A 42 11.51 -6.92 -1.73
CA ASP A 42 12.08 -7.43 -2.99
C ASP A 42 11.19 -7.06 -4.19
N GLU A 43 9.87 -7.20 -4.02
CA GLU A 43 8.90 -6.88 -5.07
C GLU A 43 8.83 -5.38 -5.35
N VAL A 44 8.70 -4.54 -4.33
CA VAL A 44 8.53 -3.08 -4.55
C VAL A 44 9.81 -2.40 -5.03
N THR A 45 10.99 -2.95 -4.73
CA THR A 45 12.28 -2.40 -5.15
C THR A 45 12.79 -2.94 -6.48
N GLY A 46 12.29 -4.08 -6.96
CA GLY A 46 12.75 -4.63 -8.24
C GLY A 46 11.84 -5.65 -8.94
N GLY A 47 10.87 -6.25 -8.25
CA GLY A 47 9.98 -7.27 -8.84
C GLY A 47 8.77 -6.72 -9.60
N ILE A 48 8.25 -5.55 -9.21
CA ILE A 48 7.10 -4.92 -9.87
C ILE A 48 7.51 -3.93 -10.98
N ASN A 49 6.58 -3.66 -11.89
CA ASN A 49 6.80 -2.66 -12.94
C ASN A 49 6.80 -1.24 -12.37
N LEU A 50 7.93 -0.54 -12.50
CA LEU A 50 8.10 0.88 -12.17
C LEU A 50 8.01 1.75 -13.44
N PRO A 51 7.60 3.04 -13.35
CA PRO A 51 7.21 3.73 -12.13
C PRO A 51 5.74 3.46 -11.74
N VAL A 52 5.47 3.45 -10.44
CA VAL A 52 4.15 3.16 -9.86
C VAL A 52 3.80 4.09 -8.71
N GLU A 53 2.51 4.39 -8.57
CA GLU A 53 1.93 5.05 -7.41
C GLU A 53 1.08 4.03 -6.64
N ILE A 54 1.36 3.86 -5.35
CA ILE A 54 0.60 3.03 -4.43
C ILE A 54 -0.16 3.93 -3.46
N GLU A 55 -1.49 3.78 -3.42
CA GLU A 55 -2.34 4.55 -2.52
C GLU A 55 -3.07 3.66 -1.52
N PHE A 56 -3.00 4.02 -0.24
CA PHE A 56 -3.81 3.44 0.81
C PHE A 56 -5.04 4.32 1.05
N LEU A 57 -6.23 3.76 0.81
CA LEU A 57 -7.51 4.44 1.00
C LEU A 57 -8.21 3.89 2.25
N ASN A 58 -9.00 4.73 2.93
CA ASN A 58 -9.83 4.32 4.08
C ASN A 58 -9.00 3.70 5.24
N LEU A 59 -7.77 4.16 5.40
CA LEU A 59 -6.93 3.84 6.54
C LEU A 59 -7.40 4.67 7.75
N ASN A 60 -7.75 4.00 8.85
CA ASN A 60 -8.08 4.66 10.11
C ASN A 60 -6.96 4.41 11.12
N ALA A 61 -6.89 5.19 12.20
CA ALA A 61 -5.82 5.10 13.21
C ALA A 61 -5.54 3.67 13.71
N ARG A 62 -6.57 2.84 13.89
CA ARG A 62 -6.41 1.43 14.30
C ARG A 62 -5.71 0.60 13.22
N ARG A 63 -6.10 0.78 11.96
CA ARG A 63 -5.47 0.11 10.81
C ARG A 63 -4.07 0.64 10.59
N THR A 64 -3.84 1.95 10.65
CA THR A 64 -2.50 2.55 10.54
C THR A 64 -1.52 1.90 11.50
N ARG A 65 -1.90 1.71 12.78
CA ARG A 65 -1.05 0.99 13.75
C ARG A 65 -0.81 -0.48 13.38
N ARG A 66 -1.82 -1.17 12.85
CA ARG A 66 -1.71 -2.59 12.47
C ARG A 66 -0.80 -2.80 11.25
N PHE A 67 -0.86 -1.89 10.29
CA PHE A 67 -0.12 -1.96 9.04
C PHE A 67 1.16 -1.12 9.05
N GLY A 68 1.56 -0.58 10.20
CA GLY A 68 2.67 0.37 10.34
C GLY A 68 3.99 -0.11 9.72
N ALA A 69 4.31 -1.40 9.83
CA ALA A 69 5.54 -1.94 9.23
C ALA A 69 5.49 -1.94 7.69
N ILE A 70 4.31 -2.16 7.08
CA ILE A 70 4.14 -2.08 5.63
C ILE A 70 4.17 -0.63 5.15
N ILE A 71 3.56 0.27 5.93
CA ILE A 71 3.57 1.72 5.64
C ILE A 71 5.02 2.21 5.61
N LEU A 72 5.78 1.94 6.68
CA LEU A 72 7.18 2.31 6.77
C LEU A 72 7.99 1.72 5.61
N LEU A 73 7.79 0.45 5.28
CA LEU A 73 8.48 -0.21 4.16
C LEU A 73 8.22 0.50 2.81
N LEU A 74 6.98 0.93 2.56
CA LEU A 74 6.63 1.64 1.33
C LEU A 74 7.18 3.07 1.30
N GLU A 75 7.26 3.75 2.45
CA GLU A 75 7.93 5.04 2.60
C GLU A 75 9.43 4.91 2.32
N GLU A 76 10.10 3.90 2.91
CA GLU A 76 11.52 3.61 2.67
C GLU A 76 11.79 3.25 1.20
N ALA A 77 10.87 2.51 0.55
CA ALA A 77 11.00 2.16 -0.86
C ALA A 77 10.84 3.39 -1.79
N GLU A 78 9.97 4.35 -1.44
CA GLU A 78 9.86 5.62 -2.19
C GLU A 78 11.17 6.42 -2.14
N GLU A 79 11.82 6.46 -0.97
CA GLU A 79 13.14 7.10 -0.79
C GLU A 79 14.23 6.39 -1.59
N GLU A 80 14.37 5.06 -1.44
CA GLU A 80 15.38 4.25 -2.12
C GLU A 80 15.28 4.32 -3.65
N LEU A 81 14.05 4.42 -4.18
CA LEU A 81 13.78 4.43 -5.61
C LEU A 81 13.73 5.83 -6.22
N GLU A 82 14.10 6.86 -5.46
CA GLU A 82 14.11 8.26 -5.89
C GLU A 82 12.76 8.69 -6.51
N GLY A 83 11.65 8.22 -5.93
CA GLY A 83 10.29 8.55 -6.36
C GLY A 83 9.79 7.82 -7.62
N LYS A 84 10.49 6.78 -8.10
CA LYS A 84 9.94 5.86 -9.12
C LYS A 84 8.78 5.03 -8.57
N LEU A 85 8.83 4.69 -7.30
CA LEU A 85 7.66 4.31 -6.51
C LEU A 85 7.22 5.55 -5.74
N ARG A 86 5.92 5.83 -5.73
CA ARG A 86 5.33 6.86 -4.86
C ARG A 86 4.31 6.25 -3.93
N PHE A 87 4.37 6.58 -2.65
CA PHE A 87 3.44 6.08 -1.66
C PHE A 87 2.60 7.22 -1.08
N ASN A 88 1.28 7.03 -1.03
CA ASN A 88 0.37 8.02 -0.48
C ASN A 88 -0.69 7.36 0.40
N MET A 89 -1.10 8.04 1.46
CA MET A 89 -2.22 7.65 2.31
C MET A 89 -3.33 8.70 2.21
N ARG A 90 -4.53 8.26 1.87
CA ARG A 90 -5.73 9.11 1.89
C ARG A 90 -6.67 8.66 3.00
N GLU A 91 -6.71 9.46 4.05
CA GLU A 91 -7.83 9.42 4.98
C GLU A 91 -9.05 10.03 4.28
N VAL A 92 -10.23 9.44 4.50
CA VAL A 92 -11.47 10.14 4.14
C VAL A 92 -11.61 11.28 5.14
N SER A 93 -11.13 12.47 4.79
CA SER A 93 -11.49 13.68 5.50
C SER A 93 -13.00 13.81 5.40
N ASN A 94 -13.72 13.45 6.46
CA ASN A 94 -15.09 13.87 6.61
C ASN A 94 -15.05 15.36 6.99
N THR A 95 -14.71 16.22 6.02
CA THR A 95 -14.90 17.67 6.13
C THR A 95 -16.39 17.90 6.10
N LEU A 96 -17.02 17.69 7.27
CA LEU A 96 -18.24 18.38 7.62
C LEU A 96 -17.90 19.86 7.57
N THR A 97 -18.38 20.50 6.51
CA THR A 97 -18.63 21.93 6.44
C THR A 97 -19.53 22.27 7.63
N HIS A 98 -18.95 22.65 8.78
CA HIS A 98 -19.71 23.39 9.78
C HIS A 98 -19.51 24.87 9.46
N HIS A 99 -20.48 25.36 8.69
CA HIS A 99 -20.71 26.76 8.38
C HIS A 99 -20.78 27.60 9.66
N GLN A 100 -20.32 28.84 9.55
CA GLN A 100 -20.45 29.92 10.54
C GLN A 100 -21.83 29.99 11.21
N GLY A 101 -21.83 30.35 12.49
CA GLY A 101 -22.94 30.94 13.24
C GLY A 101 -22.37 31.78 14.38
#